data_AF-K9ZHJ2-F1
#
_entry.id   AF-K9ZHJ2-F1
#
_cell.length_a   1.000
_cell.length_b   1.000
_cell.length_c   1.000
_cell.angle_alpha   90.00
_cell.angle_beta   90.00
_cell.angle_gamma   90.00
#
_symmetry.space_group_name_H-M   'P 1'
#
loop_
_entity.id
_entity.type
_entity.pdbx_description
1 polymer ?
#
loop_
_entity_poly.entity_id
_entity_poly.type
_entity_poly.pdbx_seq_one_letter_code
_entity_poly.pdbx_strand_id
1 'polypeptide(L)'
;MELMAERLESVKAGIMGSISLGSAFLITSLFNGFVLTEYLPILVTKEFNLEVLASGAIAGFSGFLFGVTYRYIIRTDTNPHLKTGGIWAFGLVRGLTQIEVGWNYTDTILPFLIFAGESILWFTFAAIILDTAILLGWLKPFS
;
A
#
# COMPACT_ATOMS: atom_id res chain seq x y z
N MET A 1 -20.36 24.86 -0.35
CA MET A 1 -18.90 25.13 -0.40
C MET A 1 -18.11 24.09 0.40
N GLU A 2 -18.61 23.63 1.55
CA GLU A 2 -17.96 22.60 2.39
C GLU A 2 -17.75 21.26 1.68
N LEU A 3 -18.75 20.77 0.93
CA LEU A 3 -18.68 19.49 0.23
C LEU A 3 -17.57 19.42 -0.83
N MET A 4 -17.18 20.57 -1.41
CA MET A 4 -16.10 20.64 -2.40
C MET A 4 -14.71 20.67 -1.73
N ALA A 5 -14.61 21.31 -0.56
CA ALA A 5 -13.41 21.32 0.26
C ALA A 5 -13.08 19.92 0.84
N GLU A 6 -14.11 19.19 1.29
CA GLU A 6 -13.94 17.81 1.75
C GLU A 6 -13.43 16.87 0.66
N ARG A 7 -13.92 17.01 -0.58
CA ARG A 7 -13.43 16.21 -1.70
C ARG A 7 -11.98 16.52 -2.04
N LEU A 8 -11.58 17.78 -1.96
CA LEU A 8 -10.18 18.19 -2.21
C LEU A 8 -9.22 17.58 -1.19
N GLU A 9 -9.61 17.57 0.08
CA GLU A 9 -8.80 16.94 1.13
C GLU A 9 -8.73 15.42 1.01
N SER A 10 -9.81 14.76 0.56
CA SER A 10 -9.76 13.32 0.26
C SER A 10 -8.81 13.02 -0.89
N VAL A 11 -8.82 13.85 -1.95
CA VAL A 11 -7.86 13.72 -3.06
C VAL A 11 -6.43 13.92 -2.56
N LYS A 12 -6.19 14.88 -1.66
CA LYS A 12 -4.87 15.09 -1.05
C LYS A 12 -4.41 13.86 -0.24
N ALA A 13 -5.31 13.27 0.55
CA ALA A 13 -5.04 12.04 1.29
C ALA A 13 -4.71 10.88 0.34
N GLY A 14 -5.47 10.74 -0.74
CA GLY A 14 -5.21 9.76 -1.79
C GLY A 14 -3.84 9.96 -2.46
N ILE A 15 -3.47 11.19 -2.81
CA ILE A 15 -2.16 11.46 -3.41
C ILE A 15 -1.03 11.07 -2.46
N MET A 16 -1.16 11.38 -1.17
CA MET A 16 -0.16 11.00 -0.16
C MET A 16 -0.08 9.49 0.02
N GLY A 17 -1.21 8.79 0.02
CA GLY A 17 -1.26 7.33 0.03
C GLY A 17 -0.61 6.71 -1.22
N SER A 18 -0.86 7.28 -2.40
CA SER A 18 -0.25 6.86 -3.67
C SER A 18 1.27 7.02 -3.65
N ILE A 19 1.77 8.19 -3.23
CA ILE A 19 3.20 8.47 -3.14
C ILE A 19 3.86 7.52 -2.13
N SER A 20 3.21 7.26 -1.00
CA SER A 20 3.73 6.36 0.02
C SER A 20 3.81 4.91 -0.45
N LEU A 21 2.79 4.40 -1.15
CA LEU A 21 2.80 3.02 -1.64
C LEU A 21 3.68 2.88 -2.88
N GLY A 22 3.76 3.91 -3.73
CA GLY A 22 4.72 3.96 -4.83
C GLY A 22 6.17 3.97 -4.34
N SER A 23 6.48 4.73 -3.28
CA SER A 23 7.82 4.73 -2.68
C SER A 23 8.13 3.41 -1.98
N ALA A 24 7.16 2.83 -1.24
CA ALA A 24 7.30 1.51 -0.64
C ALA A 24 7.59 0.44 -1.71
N PHE A 25 6.86 0.43 -2.82
CA PHE A 25 7.07 -0.47 -3.95
C PHE A 25 8.49 -0.33 -4.53
N LEU A 26 8.98 0.90 -4.73
CA LEU A 26 10.35 1.12 -5.22
C LEU A 26 11.40 0.61 -4.24
N ILE A 27 11.22 0.88 -2.94
CA ILE A 27 12.15 0.43 -1.89
C ILE A 27 12.21 -1.09 -1.85
N THR A 28 11.07 -1.78 -1.85
CA THR A 28 11.05 -3.25 -1.83
C THR A 28 11.51 -3.87 -3.15
N SER A 29 11.24 -3.23 -4.29
CA SER A 29 11.76 -3.70 -5.58
C SER A 29 13.30 -3.61 -5.62
N LEU A 30 13.88 -2.53 -5.09
CA LEU A 30 15.32 -2.39 -4.91
C LEU A 30 15.87 -3.41 -3.90
N PHE A 31 15.19 -3.60 -2.78
CA PHE A 31 15.62 -4.53 -1.73
C PHE A 31 15.60 -5.99 -2.21
N ASN A 32 14.53 -6.41 -2.89
CA ASN A 32 14.45 -7.74 -3.50
C ASN A 32 15.48 -7.93 -4.62
N GLY A 33 15.78 -6.88 -5.38
CA GLY A 33 16.84 -6.90 -6.40
C GLY A 33 18.27 -6.95 -5.84
N PHE A 34 18.49 -6.60 -4.58
CA PHE A 34 19.82 -6.56 -3.95
C PHE A 34 20.08 -7.71 -2.97
N VAL A 35 19.06 -8.11 -2.19
CA VAL A 35 19.21 -9.08 -1.09
C VAL A 35 18.70 -10.47 -1.48
N LEU A 36 17.61 -10.54 -2.26
CA LEU A 36 16.91 -11.79 -2.53
C LEU A 36 17.29 -12.42 -3.87
N THR A 37 18.11 -11.74 -4.66
CA THR A 37 18.67 -12.15 -5.94
C THR A 37 19.42 -13.48 -5.87
N GLU A 38 20.06 -13.74 -4.73
CA GLU A 38 20.87 -14.94 -4.49
C GLU A 38 20.03 -16.14 -4.05
N TYR A 39 18.83 -15.90 -3.48
CA TYR A 39 18.01 -16.94 -2.84
C TYR A 39 16.73 -17.28 -3.63
N LEU A 40 16.13 -16.31 -4.32
CA LEU A 40 14.84 -16.46 -5.00
C LEU A 40 14.80 -15.61 -6.30
N PRO A 41 15.31 -16.12 -7.43
CA PRO A 41 15.40 -15.36 -8.69
C PRO A 41 14.03 -14.97 -9.26
N ILE A 42 12.94 -15.61 -8.82
CA ILE A 42 11.57 -15.29 -9.23
C ILE A 42 11.06 -13.95 -8.67
N LEU A 43 11.71 -13.45 -7.61
CA LEU A 43 11.36 -12.18 -6.94
C LEU A 43 12.08 -10.98 -7.56
N VAL A 44 12.99 -11.22 -8.52
CA VAL A 44 13.85 -10.20 -9.10
C VAL A 44 13.21 -9.64 -10.36
N THR A 45 12.75 -8.39 -10.30
CA THR A 45 12.48 -7.58 -11.48
C THR A 45 13.79 -7.20 -12.16
N LYS A 46 14.20 -8.04 -13.13
CA LYS A 46 15.51 -7.93 -13.80
C LYS A 46 15.57 -6.82 -14.86
N GLU A 47 14.41 -6.38 -15.36
CA GLU A 47 14.30 -5.38 -16.42
C GLU A 47 13.17 -4.38 -16.17
N PHE A 48 13.41 -3.12 -16.54
CA PHE A 48 12.42 -2.05 -16.52
C PHE A 48 11.43 -2.25 -17.68
N ASN A 49 10.50 -3.17 -17.52
CA ASN A 49 9.48 -3.52 -18.52
C ASN A 49 8.11 -2.90 -18.19
N LEU A 50 7.19 -2.95 -19.17
CA LEU A 50 5.81 -2.47 -19.03
C LEU A 50 5.09 -3.09 -17.81
N GLU A 51 5.44 -4.32 -17.44
CA GLU A 51 4.91 -5.04 -16.28
C GLU A 51 5.28 -4.39 -14.95
N VAL A 52 6.51 -3.86 -14.82
CA VAL A 52 6.97 -3.14 -13.62
C VAL A 52 6.24 -1.80 -13.51
N LEU A 53 6.07 -1.11 -14.64
CA LEU A 53 5.32 0.14 -14.69
C LEU A 53 3.84 -0.08 -14.35
N ALA A 54 3.23 -1.14 -14.88
CA ALA A 54 1.85 -1.52 -14.57
C ALA A 54 1.71 -1.90 -13.09
N SER A 55 2.64 -2.70 -12.54
CA SER A 55 2.64 -3.08 -11.12
C SER A 55 2.80 -1.88 -10.19
N GLY A 56 3.68 -0.94 -10.54
CA GLY A 56 3.84 0.33 -9.83
C GLY A 56 2.59 1.21 -9.92
N ALA A 57 1.95 1.29 -11.09
CA ALA A 57 0.69 2.01 -11.26
C ALA A 57 -0.44 1.40 -10.42
N ILE A 58 -0.56 0.07 -10.39
CA ILE A 58 -1.53 -0.65 -9.56
C ILE A 58 -1.25 -0.42 -8.07
N ALA A 59 0.02 -0.46 -7.65
CA ALA A 59 0.41 -0.17 -6.26
C ALA A 59 0.07 1.28 -5.87
N GLY A 60 0.41 2.25 -6.71
CA GLY A 60 0.06 3.66 -6.51
C GLY A 60 -1.44 3.89 -6.47
N PHE A 61 -2.22 3.28 -7.37
CA PHE A 61 -3.67 3.38 -7.36
C PHE A 61 -4.30 2.70 -6.13
N SER A 62 -3.75 1.57 -5.71
CA SER A 62 -4.15 0.91 -4.45
C SER A 62 -3.89 1.82 -3.25
N GLY A 63 -2.74 2.52 -3.24
CA GLY A 63 -2.42 3.50 -2.22
C GLY A 63 -3.27 4.76 -2.26
N PHE A 64 -3.69 5.18 -3.46
CA PHE A 64 -4.66 6.24 -3.61
C PHE A 64 -6.00 5.89 -2.96
N LEU A 65 -6.55 4.71 -3.28
CA LEU A 65 -7.79 4.22 -2.70
C LEU A 65 -7.66 4.04 -1.19
N PHE A 66 -6.53 3.51 -0.72
CA PHE A 66 -6.24 3.39 0.70
C PHE A 66 -6.19 4.77 1.36
N GLY A 67 -5.47 5.75 0.83
CA GLY A 67 -5.37 7.08 1.43
C GLY A 67 -6.71 7.80 1.52
N VAL A 68 -7.55 7.69 0.49
CA VAL A 68 -8.93 8.22 0.51
C VAL A 68 -9.75 7.54 1.60
N THR A 69 -9.78 6.21 1.63
CA THR A 69 -10.57 5.44 2.60
C THR A 69 -10.06 5.60 4.03
N TYR A 70 -8.75 5.65 4.22
CA TYR A 70 -8.08 5.83 5.50
C TYR A 70 -8.45 7.15 6.18
N ARG A 71 -8.63 8.23 5.40
CA ARG A 71 -9.16 9.50 5.93
C ARG A 71 -10.58 9.37 6.48
N TYR A 72 -11.43 8.55 5.86
CA TYR A 72 -12.79 8.29 6.38
C TYR A 72 -12.78 7.34 7.59
N ILE A 73 -11.82 6.42 7.65
CA ILE A 73 -11.65 5.47 8.77
C ILE A 73 -11.11 6.19 10.00
N ILE A 74 -10.17 7.14 9.85
CA ILE A 74 -9.78 8.07 10.91
C ILE A 74 -10.85 9.15 11.03
N ARG A 75 -12.03 8.71 11.46
CA ARG A 75 -12.91 9.59 12.21
C ARG A 75 -12.21 9.95 13.51
N THR A 76 -12.56 11.04 14.14
CA THR A 76 -12.12 11.50 15.47
C THR A 76 -12.31 10.46 16.61
N ASP A 77 -12.76 9.26 16.27
CA ASP A 77 -13.02 8.12 17.12
C ASP A 77 -11.70 7.42 17.48
N THR A 78 -11.44 7.26 18.78
CA THR A 78 -10.19 6.76 19.34
C THR A 78 -10.01 5.24 19.22
N ASN A 79 -10.88 4.55 18.47
CA ASN A 79 -10.90 3.09 18.36
C ASN A 79 -9.70 2.55 17.53
N PRO A 80 -8.66 1.98 18.17
CA PRO A 80 -7.45 1.53 17.46
C PRO A 80 -7.70 0.32 16.55
N HIS A 81 -8.78 -0.43 16.80
CA HIS A 81 -9.18 -1.59 16.01
C HIS A 81 -9.67 -1.24 14.61
N LEU A 82 -10.31 -0.08 14.42
CA LEU A 82 -10.80 0.36 13.10
C LEU A 82 -9.64 0.69 12.16
N LYS A 83 -8.65 1.40 12.68
CA LYS A 83 -7.44 1.79 11.95
C LYS A 83 -6.59 0.60 11.56
N THR A 84 -6.31 -0.28 12.51
CA THR A 84 -5.55 -1.51 12.25
C THR A 84 -6.33 -2.43 11.30
N GLY A 85 -7.64 -2.59 11.50
CA GLY A 85 -8.51 -3.37 10.62
C GLY A 85 -8.48 -2.89 9.16
N GLY A 86 -8.45 -1.57 8.92
CA GLY A 86 -8.30 -1.01 7.58
C GLY A 86 -6.97 -1.39 6.91
N ILE A 87 -5.86 -1.28 7.64
CA ILE A 87 -4.53 -1.69 7.15
C ILE A 87 -4.51 -3.17 6.81
N TRP A 88 -5.02 -4.01 7.72
CA TRP A 88 -5.10 -5.46 7.53
C TRP A 88 -6.00 -5.84 6.34
N ALA A 89 -7.16 -5.20 6.18
CA ALA A 89 -8.07 -5.50 5.07
C ALA A 89 -7.40 -5.23 3.71
N PHE A 90 -6.80 -4.06 3.51
CA PHE A 90 -6.14 -3.73 2.24
C PHE A 90 -4.88 -4.56 2.00
N GLY A 91 -4.07 -4.77 3.05
CA GLY A 91 -2.86 -5.60 2.98
C GLY A 91 -3.16 -7.07 2.68
N LEU A 92 -4.17 -7.65 3.35
CA LEU A 92 -4.58 -9.04 3.14
C LEU A 92 -5.25 -9.22 1.78
N VAL A 93 -6.16 -8.36 1.35
CA VAL A 93 -6.80 -8.49 0.03
C VAL A 93 -5.74 -8.48 -1.08
N ARG A 94 -4.74 -7.60 -0.99
CA ARG A 94 -3.63 -7.58 -1.95
C ARG A 94 -2.74 -8.83 -1.83
N GLY A 95 -2.31 -9.17 -0.61
CA GLY A 95 -1.36 -10.24 -0.37
C GLY A 95 -1.92 -11.65 -0.62
N LEU A 96 -3.16 -11.93 -0.21
CA LEU A 96 -3.80 -13.23 -0.47
C LEU A 96 -4.02 -13.44 -1.96
N THR A 97 -4.35 -12.40 -2.72
CA THR A 97 -4.47 -12.52 -4.18
C THR A 97 -3.14 -12.94 -4.83
N GLN A 98 -2.01 -12.42 -4.32
CA GLN A 98 -0.68 -12.84 -4.80
C GLN A 98 -0.40 -14.31 -4.45
N ILE A 99 -0.78 -14.77 -3.26
CA ILE A 99 -0.65 -16.17 -2.85
C ILE A 99 -1.53 -17.08 -3.72
N GLU A 100 -2.76 -16.68 -4.01
CA GLU A 100 -3.68 -17.45 -4.86
C GLU A 100 -3.12 -17.62 -6.27
N VAL A 101 -2.56 -16.56 -6.86
CA VAL A 101 -1.88 -16.65 -8.17
C VAL A 101 -0.65 -17.55 -8.06
N GLY A 102 0.18 -17.41 -7.03
CA GLY A 102 1.36 -18.27 -6.84
C GLY A 102 1.03 -19.75 -6.68
N TRP A 103 -0.07 -20.07 -5.97
CA TRP A 103 -0.56 -21.43 -5.77
C TRP A 103 -1.03 -22.06 -7.07
N ASN A 104 -1.79 -21.32 -7.89
CA ASN A 104 -2.38 -21.86 -9.12
C ASN A 104 -1.37 -22.00 -10.28
N TYR A 105 -0.30 -21.19 -10.30
CA TYR A 105 0.57 -21.08 -11.48
C TYR A 105 2.04 -21.48 -11.27
N THR A 106 2.53 -21.67 -10.03
CA THR A 106 3.99 -21.82 -9.81
C THR A 106 4.39 -22.93 -8.83
N ASP A 107 3.45 -23.69 -8.25
CA ASP A 107 3.70 -24.79 -7.27
C ASP A 107 4.60 -24.41 -6.07
N THR A 108 4.94 -23.13 -5.92
CA THR A 108 5.93 -22.61 -4.99
C THR A 108 5.32 -21.45 -4.22
N ILE A 109 5.04 -21.66 -2.94
CA ILE A 109 4.24 -20.74 -2.11
C ILE A 109 5.10 -19.71 -1.36
N LEU A 110 6.34 -20.10 -1.04
CA LEU A 110 7.23 -19.33 -0.17
C LEU A 110 7.55 -17.91 -0.69
N PRO A 111 7.83 -17.70 -2.01
CA PRO A 111 8.07 -16.36 -2.56
C PRO A 111 6.83 -15.46 -2.48
N PHE A 112 5.64 -16.03 -2.71
CA PHE A 112 4.39 -15.28 -2.68
C PHE A 112 3.94 -14.94 -1.27
N LEU A 113 4.30 -15.76 -0.27
CA LEU A 113 4.08 -15.45 1.14
C LEU A 113 4.91 -14.23 1.57
N ILE A 114 6.16 -14.12 1.08
CA ILE A 114 7.01 -12.93 1.32
C ILE A 114 6.36 -11.69 0.69
N PHE A 115 5.91 -11.76 -0.55
CA PHE A 115 5.18 -10.65 -1.20
C PHE A 115 3.89 -10.25 -0.48
N ALA A 116 3.16 -11.21 0.07
CA ALA A 116 1.98 -10.93 0.88
C ALA A 116 2.34 -10.19 2.17
N GLY A 117 3.43 -10.60 2.83
CA GLY A 117 3.98 -9.89 3.99
C GLY A 117 4.42 -8.47 3.65
N GLU A 118 5.13 -8.28 2.54
CA GLU A 118 5.52 -6.96 2.04
C GLU A 118 4.31 -6.06 1.79
N SER A 119 3.24 -6.60 1.20
CA SER A 119 2.01 -5.85 0.95
C SER A 119 1.42 -5.27 2.25
N ILE A 120 1.35 -6.06 3.33
CA ILE A 120 0.88 -5.58 4.63
C ILE A 120 1.80 -4.48 5.19
N LEU A 121 3.12 -4.64 5.03
CA LEU A 121 4.10 -3.64 5.45
C LEU A 121 3.94 -2.32 4.67
N TRP A 122 3.66 -2.37 3.37
CA TRP A 122 3.45 -1.16 2.56
C TRP A 122 2.23 -0.37 3.03
N PHE A 123 1.11 -1.03 3.30
CA PHE A 123 -0.09 -0.34 3.81
C PHE A 123 0.11 0.16 5.24
N THR A 124 0.89 -0.54 6.06
CA THR A 124 1.27 -0.07 7.40
C THR A 124 2.13 1.19 7.31
N PHE A 125 3.10 1.21 6.41
CA PHE A 125 3.95 2.39 6.17
C PHE A 125 3.12 3.58 5.67
N ALA A 126 2.19 3.35 4.73
CA ALA A 126 1.27 4.37 4.25
C ALA A 126 0.37 4.92 5.35
N ALA A 127 -0.12 4.06 6.25
CA ALA A 127 -0.90 4.48 7.40
C ALA A 127 -0.10 5.40 8.34
N ILE A 128 1.15 5.05 8.65
CA ILE A 128 2.04 5.88 9.49
C ILE A 128 2.28 7.25 8.86
N ILE A 129 2.51 7.31 7.54
CA ILE A 129 2.71 8.58 6.83
C ILE A 129 1.43 9.43 6.86
N LEU A 130 0.27 8.81 6.63
CA LEU A 130 -1.01 9.50 6.68
C LEU A 130 -1.35 10.00 8.10
N ASP A 131 -1.08 9.20 9.13
CA ASP A 131 -1.20 9.64 10.53
C ASP A 131 -0.30 10.83 10.83
N THR A 132 0.96 10.73 10.43
CA THR A 132 1.94 11.80 10.64
C THR A 132 1.49 13.08 9.94
N ALA A 133 0.94 12.96 8.74
CA ALA A 133 0.38 14.10 8.01
C ALA A 133 -0.86 14.70 8.67
N ILE A 134 -1.72 13.89 9.28
CA ILE A 134 -2.87 14.37 10.05
C ILE A 134 -2.39 15.08 11.32
N LEU A 135 -1.41 14.51 12.04
CA LEU A 135 -0.81 15.10 13.24
C LEU A 135 -0.11 16.45 12.96
N LEU A 136 0.56 16.56 11.81
CA LEU A 136 1.19 17.81 11.34
C LEU A 136 0.16 18.84 10.82
N GLY A 137 -1.13 18.51 10.80
CA GLY A 137 -2.20 19.38 10.30
C GLY A 137 -2.19 19.55 8.78
N TRP A 138 -1.44 18.72 8.05
CA TRP A 138 -1.42 18.76 6.58
C TRP A 138 -2.71 18.19 5.98
N LEU A 139 -3.44 17.38 6.74
CA LEU A 139 -4.73 16.79 6.43
C LEU A 139 -5.67 17.04 7.60
N LYS A 140 -6.87 17.58 7.36
CA LYS A 140 -7.87 17.61 8.42
C LYS A 140 -8.59 16.26 8.49
N PRO A 141 -8.78 15.72 9.70
CA PRO A 141 -9.70 14.60 9.89
C PRO A 141 -11.10 15.03 9.44
N PHE A 142 -11.88 14.09 8.92
CA PHE A 142 -13.21 14.36 8.42
C PHE A 142 -14.10 14.83 9.59
N SER A 143 -14.67 16.04 9.48
CA SER A 143 -15.51 16.67 10.51
C SER A 143 -16.99 16.56 10.17
#